data_AF-A0A7Y5QEQ3-F1
#
_entry.id   AF-A0A7Y5QEQ3-F1
#
_cell.length_a   1.000
_cell.length_b   1.000
_cell.length_c   1.000
_cell.angle_alpha   90.00
_cell.angle_beta   90.00
_cell.angle_gamma   90.00
#
_symmetry.space_group_name_H-M   'P 1'
#
loop_
_entity.id
_entity.type
_entity.pdbx_description
1 polymer ?
#
loop_
_entity_poly.entity_id
_entity_poly.type
_entity_poly.pdbx_seq_one_letter_code
_entity_poly.pdbx_strand_id
1 'polypeptide(L)'
;MSPTHQPTLQLLYNDARLSSLFDALDALHSAASDGSLRTVTTLSNAEMIAWLRDLIYTAQETIEEIQDNNVAAAFEGLSLVRKTS
;
A
#
# COMPACT_ATOMS: atom_id res chain seq x y z
N MET A 1 -6.86 32.39 -6.70
CA MET A 1 -6.85 31.06 -6.05
C MET A 1 -6.71 30.03 -7.15
N SER A 2 -5.55 29.37 -7.26
CA SER A 2 -5.32 28.36 -8.30
C SER A 2 -6.07 27.08 -7.94
N PRO A 3 -6.70 26.38 -8.90
CA PRO A 3 -7.34 25.11 -8.61
C PRO A 3 -6.27 24.09 -8.22
N THR A 4 -6.38 23.54 -7.01
CA THR A 4 -5.55 22.43 -6.54
C THR A 4 -5.85 21.23 -7.44
N HIS A 5 -4.96 20.91 -8.38
CA HIS A 5 -5.05 19.67 -9.15
C HIS A 5 -4.76 18.51 -8.19
N GLN A 6 -5.81 17.92 -7.63
CA GLN A 6 -5.72 16.61 -6.99
C GLN A 6 -5.34 15.61 -8.10
N PRO A 7 -4.14 15.03 -8.09
CA PRO A 7 -3.81 13.99 -9.04
C PRO A 7 -4.84 12.86 -8.85
N THR A 8 -5.43 12.41 -9.95
CA THR A 8 -6.33 11.24 -9.93
C THR A 8 -5.59 10.09 -9.27
N LEU A 9 -6.19 9.43 -8.27
CA LEU A 9 -5.53 8.35 -7.52
C LEU A 9 -5.01 7.23 -8.43
N GLN A 10 -5.66 7.00 -9.58
CA GLN A 10 -5.20 6.07 -10.61
C GLN A 10 -3.83 6.43 -11.22
N LEU A 11 -3.45 7.71 -11.23
CA LEU A 11 -2.12 8.15 -11.66
C LEU A 11 -1.04 7.90 -10.60
N LEU A 12 -1.44 7.75 -9.33
CA LEU A 12 -0.54 7.44 -8.21
C LEU A 12 -0.38 5.93 -8.00
N TYR A 13 -1.44 5.16 -8.19
CA TYR A 13 -1.50 3.71 -7.96
C TYR A 13 -1.64 2.90 -9.25
N ASN A 14 -0.93 3.31 -10.32
CA ASN A 14 -0.84 2.50 -11.53
C ASN A 14 0.28 1.44 -11.43
N ASP A 15 0.20 0.44 -12.30
CA ASP A 15 1.12 -0.69 -12.37
C ASP A 15 2.59 -0.27 -12.41
N ALA A 16 2.94 0.77 -13.18
CA ALA A 16 4.32 1.23 -13.31
C ALA A 16 4.86 1.79 -11.98
N ARG A 17 4.05 2.56 -11.24
CA ARG A 17 4.42 3.10 -9.93
C ARG A 17 4.50 2.02 -8.86
N LEU A 18 3.57 1.05 -8.88
CA LEU A 18 3.62 -0.09 -7.96
C LEU A 18 4.86 -0.96 -8.21
N SER A 19 5.20 -1.22 -9.47
CA SER A 19 6.46 -1.91 -9.83
C SER A 19 7.68 -1.14 -9.33
N SER A 20 7.72 0.19 -9.56
CA SER A 20 8.84 1.03 -9.11
C SER A 20 9.00 1.04 -7.59
N LEU A 21 7.89 0.97 -6.83
CA LEU A 21 7.93 0.84 -5.38
C LEU A 21 8.55 -0.50 -4.95
N PHE A 22 8.17 -1.60 -5.60
CA PHE A 22 8.78 -2.91 -5.33
C PHE A 22 10.27 -2.91 -5.62
N ASP A 23 10.71 -2.37 -6.75
CA ASP A 23 12.12 -2.27 -7.10
C ASP A 23 12.91 -1.46 -6.05
N ALA A 24 12.33 -0.37 -5.55
CA ALA A 24 12.93 0.43 -4.49
C ALA A 24 13.07 -0.34 -3.16
N LEU A 25 12.05 -1.13 -2.79
CA LEU A 25 12.09 -1.98 -1.59
C LEU A 25 13.11 -3.12 -1.73
N ASP A 26 13.28 -3.69 -2.92
CA ASP A 26 14.27 -4.73 -3.18
C ASP A 26 15.71 -4.19 -3.09
N ALA A 27 15.96 -2.99 -3.64
CA ALA A 27 17.24 -2.30 -3.48
C ALA A 27 17.53 -1.97 -2.00
N LEU A 28 16.52 -1.51 -1.26
CA LEU A 28 16.62 -1.27 0.18
C LEU A 28 16.96 -2.55 0.95
N HIS A 29 16.30 -3.67 0.61
CA HIS A 29 16.56 -4.97 1.20
C HIS A 29 17.99 -5.46 0.92
N SER A 30 18.49 -5.27 -0.30
CA SER A 30 19.86 -5.60 -0.68
C SER A 30 20.87 -4.81 0.16
N ALA A 31 20.70 -3.48 0.26
CA ALA A 31 21.56 -2.63 1.07
C ALA A 31 21.53 -2.99 2.57
N ALA A 32 20.35 -3.34 3.10
CA ALA A 32 20.22 -3.80 4.48
C ALA A 32 20.96 -5.12 4.72
N SER A 33 20.81 -6.09 3.80
CA SER A 33 21.43 -7.41 3.88
C SER A 33 22.96 -7.33 3.82
N ASP A 34 23.50 -6.40 3.04
CA ASP A 34 24.93 -6.14 2.93
C ASP A 34 25.48 -5.29 4.10
N GLY A 35 24.64 -4.89 5.06
CA GLY A 35 25.03 -4.00 6.16
C GLY A 35 25.37 -2.57 5.71
N SER A 36 24.96 -2.17 4.50
CA SER A 36 25.32 -0.93 3.84
C SER A 36 24.18 0.09 3.78
N LEU A 37 23.14 -0.05 4.60
CA LEU A 37 21.92 0.77 4.59
C LEU A 37 22.13 2.29 4.50
N ARG A 38 23.22 2.81 5.07
CA ARG A 38 23.59 4.24 5.01
C ARG A 38 23.93 4.76 3.62
N THR A 39 24.19 3.89 2.64
CA THR A 39 24.48 4.29 1.26
C THR A 39 23.22 4.66 0.48
N VAL A 40 22.05 4.17 0.91
CA VAL A 40 20.77 4.33 0.20
C VAL A 40 19.77 5.23 0.94
N THR A 41 20.02 5.52 2.22
CA THR A 41 19.13 6.38 3.03
C THR A 41 19.87 7.13 4.13
N THR A 42 19.32 8.28 4.50
CA THR A 42 19.77 9.06 5.66
C THR A 42 19.15 8.58 6.98
N LEU A 43 18.11 7.76 6.94
CA LEU A 43 17.45 7.23 8.13
C LEU A 43 18.39 6.33 8.93
N SER A 44 18.36 6.47 10.25
CA SER A 44 18.97 5.50 11.16
C SER A 44 18.29 4.13 11.06
N ASN A 45 18.98 3.09 11.53
CA ASN A 45 18.40 1.74 11.55
C ASN A 45 17.09 1.72 12.33
N ALA A 46 17.00 2.44 13.45
CA ALA A 46 15.79 2.51 14.26
C ALA A 46 14.64 3.20 13.50
N GLU A 47 14.92 4.32 12.82
CA GLU A 47 13.93 5.04 12.01
C GLU A 47 13.49 4.21 10.80
N MET A 48 14.42 3.51 10.13
CA MET A 48 14.09 2.62 9.02
C MET A 48 13.22 1.44 9.48
N ILE A 49 13.54 0.83 10.62
CA ILE A 49 12.73 -0.25 11.19
C ILE A 49 11.32 0.25 11.55
N ALA A 50 11.20 1.43 12.16
CA ALA A 50 9.90 2.03 12.47
C ALA A 50 9.09 2.27 11.19
N TRP A 51 9.71 2.89 10.18
CA TRP A 51 9.05 3.15 8.90
C TRP A 51 8.59 1.87 8.19
N LEU A 52 9.42 0.82 8.18
CA LEU A 52 9.04 -0.47 7.59
C LEU A 52 7.89 -1.15 8.33
N ARG A 53 7.81 -1.00 9.67
CA ARG A 53 6.68 -1.51 10.45
C ARG A 53 5.39 -0.78 10.10
N ASP A 54 5.44 0.54 9.95
CA ASP A 54 4.27 1.33 9.55
C ASP A 54 3.81 0.97 8.14
N LEU A 55 4.75 0.72 7.22
CA LEU A 55 4.45 0.20 5.87
C LEU A 55 3.75 -1.15 5.92
N ILE A 56 4.26 -2.10 6.71
CA ILE A 56 3.66 -3.43 6.89
C ILE A 56 2.25 -3.30 7.45
N TYR A 57 2.08 -2.50 8.51
CA TYR A 57 0.78 -2.25 9.12
C TYR A 57 -0.23 -1.70 8.11
N THR A 58 0.16 -0.66 7.37
CA THR A 58 -0.70 -0.05 6.34
C THR A 58 -1.10 -1.06 5.26
N ALA A 59 -0.15 -1.89 4.81
CA ALA A 59 -0.43 -2.92 3.82
C ALA A 59 -1.37 -4.01 4.38
N GLN A 60 -1.19 -4.42 5.64
CA GLN A 60 -2.06 -5.39 6.31
C GLN A 60 -3.49 -4.86 6.42
N GLU A 61 -3.68 -3.65 6.96
CA GLU A 61 -5.00 -3.01 7.07
C GLU A 61 -5.66 -2.87 5.69
N THR A 62 -4.90 -2.45 4.67
CA THR A 62 -5.43 -2.33 3.30
C THR A 62 -5.92 -3.67 2.75
N ILE A 63 -5.20 -4.76 3.03
CA ILE A 63 -5.60 -6.11 2.62
C ILE A 63 -6.87 -6.54 3.35
N GLU A 64 -6.92 -6.35 4.66
CA GLU A 64 -8.09 -6.68 5.49
C GLU A 64 -9.33 -5.91 5.02
N GLU A 65 -9.20 -4.60 4.77
CA GLU A 65 -10.29 -3.78 4.24
C GLU A 65 -10.76 -4.25 2.86
N ILE A 66 -9.85 -4.62 1.94
CA ILE A 66 -10.23 -5.16 0.63
C ILE A 66 -11.00 -6.48 0.80
N GLN A 67 -10.55 -7.35 1.69
CA GLN A 67 -11.19 -8.63 1.96
C GLN A 67 -12.57 -8.44 2.58
N ASP A 68 -12.69 -7.59 3.60
CA ASP A 68 -13.94 -7.30 4.30
C ASP A 68 -14.97 -6.63 3.38
N ASN A 69 -14.55 -5.67 2.56
CA ASN A 69 -15.42 -5.03 1.59
C ASN A 69 -15.89 -5.99 0.50
N ASN A 70 -15.05 -6.93 0.06
CA ASN A 70 -15.45 -7.98 -0.89
C ASN A 70 -16.48 -8.94 -0.28
N VAL A 71 -16.36 -9.26 1.01
CA VAL A 71 -17.33 -10.08 1.74
C VAL A 71 -18.65 -9.31 1.90
N ALA A 72 -18.62 -8.05 2.32
CA ALA A 72 -19.81 -7.21 2.46
C ALA A 72 -20.59 -7.06 1.14
N ALA A 73 -19.89 -6.80 0.03
CA ALA A 73 -20.50 -6.69 -1.30
C ALA A 73 -21.19 -8.00 -1.75
N ALA A 74 -20.63 -9.16 -1.39
CA ALA A 74 -21.26 -10.46 -1.67
C ALA A 74 -22.55 -10.69 -0.86
N PHE A 75 -22.60 -10.22 0.39
CA PHE A 75 -23.79 -10.32 1.25
C PHE A 75 -24.93 -9.38 0.81
N GLU A 76 -24.63 -8.17 0.32
CA GLU A 76 -25.66 -7.27 -0.23
C GLU A 76 -26.31 -7.83 -1.49
N GLY A 77 -25.52 -8.46 -2.39
CA GLY A 77 -26.04 -9.11 -3.59
C GLY A 77 -27.04 -10.24 -3.29
N LEU A 78 -26.86 -10.97 -2.19
CA LEU A 78 -27.77 -12.04 -1.77
C LEU A 78 -29.05 -11.52 -1.08
N SER A 79 -28.98 -10.35 -0.44
CA SER A 79 -30.12 -9.73 0.24
C SER A 79 -31.14 -9.15 -0.75
N LEU A 80 -30.68 -8.57 -1.87
CA LEU A 80 -31.55 -8.01 -2.91
C LEU A 80 -32.39 -9.08 -3.65
N VAL A 81 -31.89 -10.31 -3.78
CA VAL A 81 -32.60 -11.40 -4.47
C VAL A 81 -33.81 -11.92 -3.67
N ARG A 82 -33.87 -11.70 -2.35
CA ARG A 82 -34.97 -12.20 -1.49
C ARG A 82 -36.18 -11.27 -1.38
N LYS A 83 -36.12 -10.03 -1.89
CA LYS A 83 -37.20 -9.04 -1.72
C LYS A 83 -38.13 -8.90 -2.93
N THR A 84 -38.05 -9.81 -3.90
CA THR A 84 -38.89 -9.83 -5.11
C THR A 84 -39.83 -11.04 -5.16
N SER A 85 -40.44 -11.43 -4.03
CA SER A 85 -41.49 -12.46 -3.98
C SER A 85 -42.63 -12.03 -3.07
#